data_AF-A0ABC8SVS1-F1
#
_entry.id   AF-A0ABC8SVS1-F1
#
_cell.length_a   1.000
_cell.length_b   1.000
_cell.length_c   1.000
_cell.angle_alpha   90.00
_cell.angle_beta   90.00
_cell.angle_gamma   90.00
#
_symmetry.space_group_name_H-M   'P 1'
#
loop_
_entity.id
_entity.type
_entity.pdbx_description
1 polymer ?
#
loop_
_entity_poly.entity_id
_entity_poly.type
_entity_poly.pdbx_seq_one_letter_code
_entity_poly.pdbx_strand_id
1 'polypeptide(L)'
;MAMKPVLVFFACALLVATQISSLVEATETEENPPAKAPTHAPKKPYVYPPKKAPVHDYVPICEEYCKKHDKKKPIYNKIRPCMKACTACGKKCECVPVGPNKCNNWDFVIIHGTRFDCPV
;
A
#
# COMPACT_ATOMS: atom_id res chain seq x y z
N MET A 1 7.79 -15.40 69.69
CA MET A 1 6.39 -14.92 69.61
C MET A 1 6.39 -13.43 69.24
N ALA A 2 6.31 -13.08 67.96
CA ALA A 2 6.35 -11.68 67.50
C ALA A 2 5.46 -11.42 66.27
N MET A 3 4.32 -12.12 66.14
CA MET A 3 3.37 -11.91 65.03
C MET A 3 2.23 -10.93 65.36
N LYS A 4 2.08 -10.54 66.64
CA LYS A 4 1.00 -9.66 67.08
C LYS A 4 1.04 -8.23 66.50
N PRO A 5 2.19 -7.54 66.34
CA PRO A 5 2.18 -6.18 65.79
C PRO A 5 1.87 -6.17 64.28
N VAL A 6 2.23 -7.23 63.54
CA VAL A 6 1.99 -7.34 62.09
C VAL A 6 0.49 -7.45 61.78
N LEU A 7 -0.26 -8.20 62.58
CA LEU A 7 -1.71 -8.34 62.42
C LEU A 7 -2.46 -7.03 62.72
N VAL A 8 -1.99 -6.25 63.70
CA VAL A 8 -2.58 -4.94 64.02
C VAL A 8 -2.32 -3.94 62.89
N PHE A 9 -1.09 -3.90 62.36
CA PHE A 9 -0.76 -3.05 61.21
C PHE A 9 -1.62 -3.40 59.98
N PHE A 10 -1.82 -4.69 59.71
CA PHE A 10 -2.61 -5.13 58.56
C PHE A 10 -4.09 -4.76 58.72
N ALA A 11 -4.65 -4.90 59.92
CA ALA A 11 -6.02 -4.48 60.21
C ALA A 11 -6.22 -2.96 60.07
N CYS A 12 -5.27 -2.15 60.52
CA CYS A 12 -5.32 -0.70 60.33
C CYS A 12 -5.24 -0.29 58.86
N ALA A 13 -4.38 -0.95 58.07
CA ALA A 13 -4.28 -0.68 56.63
C ALA A 13 -5.59 -0.98 55.88
N LEU A 14 -6.27 -2.07 56.24
CA LEU A 14 -7.58 -2.42 55.65
C LEU A 14 -8.67 -1.42 56.03
N LEU A 15 -8.69 -0.92 57.26
CA LEU A 15 -9.65 0.10 57.71
C LEU A 15 -9.47 1.46 57.03
N VAL A 16 -8.23 1.85 56.73
CA VAL A 16 -7.97 3.09 55.97
C VAL A 16 -8.39 2.94 54.51
N ALA A 17 -8.16 1.77 53.92
CA ALA A 17 -8.54 1.50 52.53
C ALA A 17 -10.07 1.56 52.32
N THR A 18 -10.88 1.08 53.27
CA THR A 18 -12.35 1.12 53.16
C THR A 18 -12.93 2.53 53.29
N GLN A 19 -12.34 3.41 54.11
CA GLN A 19 -12.77 4.81 54.23
C GLN A 19 -12.55 5.60 52.91
N ILE A 20 -11.49 5.28 52.15
CA ILE A 20 -11.20 5.94 50.87
C ILE A 20 -12.21 5.49 49.80
N SER A 21 -12.61 4.21 49.79
CA SER A 21 -13.63 3.72 48.86
C SER A 21 -14.98 4.38 49.04
N SER A 22 -15.38 4.67 50.29
CA SER A 22 -16.68 5.31 50.57
C SER A 22 -16.77 6.77 50.14
N LEU A 23 -15.64 7.48 49.97
CA LEU A 23 -15.63 8.89 49.58
C LEU A 23 -15.76 9.09 48.06
N VAL A 24 -15.38 8.08 47.28
CA VAL A 24 -15.36 8.16 45.80
C VAL A 24 -16.75 7.95 45.19
N GLU A 25 -17.70 7.37 45.93
CA GLU A 25 -19.09 7.17 45.47
C GLU A 25 -20.01 8.39 45.67
N ALA A 26 -19.57 9.47 46.31
CA ALA A 26 -20.41 10.64 46.62
C ALA A 26 -20.28 11.82 45.63
N THR A 27 -19.68 11.62 44.47
CA THR A 27 -19.66 12.60 43.37
C THR A 27 -20.11 11.96 42.06
N GLU A 28 -21.33 11.43 42.05
CA GLU A 28 -22.07 11.24 40.80
C GLU A 28 -22.70 12.59 40.42
N THR A 29 -21.97 13.36 39.61
CA THR A 29 -22.58 14.40 38.79
C THR A 29 -23.51 13.70 37.81
N GLU A 30 -24.82 13.93 37.96
CA GLU A 30 -25.84 13.54 36.97
C GLU A 30 -25.58 14.31 35.67
N GLU A 31 -24.72 13.76 34.81
CA GLU A 31 -24.44 14.30 33.49
C GLU A 31 -25.44 13.71 32.50
N ASN A 32 -26.38 14.54 32.07
CA ASN A 32 -27.31 14.22 30.99
C ASN A 32 -26.54 13.72 29.75
N PRO A 33 -27.09 12.75 28.98
CA PRO A 33 -26.39 12.26 27.80
C PRO A 33 -26.12 13.40 26.82
N PRO A 34 -24.91 13.45 26.21
CA PRO A 34 -24.56 14.52 25.30
C PRO A 34 -25.55 14.55 24.12
N ALA A 35 -26.01 15.75 23.77
CA ALA A 35 -26.88 15.96 22.63
C ALA A 35 -26.23 15.38 21.36
N LYS A 36 -27.00 14.63 20.56
CA LYS A 36 -26.50 14.06 19.30
C LYS A 36 -25.95 15.18 18.42
N ALA A 37 -24.69 15.05 18.00
CA ALA A 37 -24.07 15.99 17.09
C ALA A 37 -24.87 16.10 15.76
N PRO A 38 -24.90 17.27 15.11
CA PRO A 38 -25.57 17.41 13.83
C PRO A 38 -24.98 16.43 12.80
N THR A 39 -25.84 15.58 12.24
CA THR A 39 -25.46 14.66 11.16
C THR A 39 -25.29 15.45 9.88
N HIS A 40 -24.05 15.84 9.55
CA HIS A 40 -23.74 16.39 8.24
C HIS A 40 -23.60 15.25 7.21
N ALA A 41 -24.29 15.38 6.07
CA ALA A 41 -24.12 14.46 4.96
C ALA A 41 -22.66 14.50 4.46
N PRO A 42 -22.02 13.35 4.16
CA PRO A 42 -20.67 13.35 3.62
C PRO A 42 -20.63 14.14 2.31
N LYS A 43 -19.77 15.15 2.25
CA LYS A 43 -19.53 15.88 0.99
C LYS A 43 -18.87 14.89 0.02
N LYS A 44 -19.51 14.63 -1.13
CA LYS A 44 -18.94 13.75 -2.16
C LYS A 44 -17.55 14.28 -2.54
N PRO A 45 -16.50 13.43 -2.54
CA PRO A 45 -15.18 13.86 -2.95
C PRO A 45 -15.21 14.26 -4.43
N TYR A 46 -14.49 15.34 -4.76
CA TYR A 46 -14.33 15.75 -6.14
C TYR A 46 -13.53 14.68 -6.89
N VAL A 47 -14.11 14.12 -7.95
CA VAL A 47 -13.45 13.14 -8.81
C VAL A 47 -12.74 13.89 -9.93
N TYR A 48 -11.41 13.96 -9.86
CA TYR A 48 -10.62 14.48 -10.97
C TYR A 48 -10.66 13.48 -12.14
N PRO A 49 -10.85 13.95 -13.39
CA PRO A 49 -10.70 13.08 -14.55
C PRO A 49 -9.27 12.54 -14.63
N PRO A 50 -9.07 11.27 -15.06
CA PRO A 50 -7.74 10.71 -15.19
C PRO A 50 -6.95 11.48 -16.26
N LYS A 51 -5.69 11.80 -15.94
CA LYS A 51 -4.77 12.37 -16.93
C LYS A 51 -4.57 11.37 -18.07
N LYS A 52 -4.63 11.85 -19.32
CA LYS A 52 -4.27 11.03 -20.48
C LYS A 52 -2.84 10.52 -20.33
N ALA A 53 -2.62 9.24 -20.59
CA ALA A 53 -1.29 8.65 -20.56
C ALA A 53 -0.40 9.28 -21.65
N PRO A 54 0.91 9.43 -21.40
CA PRO A 54 1.86 9.83 -22.45
C PRO A 54 1.79 8.86 -23.63
N VAL A 55 1.73 9.39 -24.85
CA VAL A 55 1.88 8.57 -26.06
C VAL A 55 3.36 8.18 -26.15
N HIS A 56 3.62 6.90 -26.38
CA HIS A 56 4.96 6.40 -26.64
C HIS A 56 4.96 5.81 -28.05
N ASP A 57 5.84 6.31 -28.91
CA ASP A 57 5.83 6.02 -30.35
C ASP A 57 5.98 4.51 -30.67
N TYR A 58 6.55 3.74 -29.74
CA TYR A 58 6.76 2.31 -29.87
C TYR A 58 5.57 1.44 -29.44
N VAL A 59 4.54 2.00 -28.80
CA VAL A 59 3.38 1.23 -28.30
C VAL A 59 2.69 0.40 -29.39
N PRO A 60 2.28 0.96 -30.55
CA PRO A 60 1.59 0.16 -31.56
C PRO A 60 2.48 -0.95 -32.13
N ILE A 61 3.77 -0.66 -32.33
CA ILE A 61 4.74 -1.62 -32.87
C ILE A 61 4.99 -2.75 -31.88
N CYS A 62 5.19 -2.41 -30.60
CA CYS A 62 5.36 -3.37 -29.52
C CYS A 62 4.10 -4.21 -29.28
N GLU A 63 2.92 -3.64 -29.49
CA GLU A 63 1.66 -4.39 -29.35
C GLU A 63 1.58 -5.51 -30.37
N GLU A 64 1.88 -5.22 -31.63
CA GLU A 64 1.94 -6.24 -32.67
C GLU A 64 3.04 -7.26 -32.40
N TYR A 65 4.23 -6.78 -32.03
CA TYR A 65 5.37 -7.63 -31.70
C TYR A 65 5.03 -8.61 -30.56
N CYS A 66 4.52 -8.12 -29.44
CA CYS A 66 4.18 -8.94 -28.27
C CYS A 66 2.95 -9.85 -28.45
N LYS A 67 2.10 -9.59 -29.44
CA LYS A 67 1.02 -10.53 -29.83
C LYS A 67 1.57 -11.74 -30.57
N LYS A 68 2.58 -11.53 -31.42
CA LYS A 68 3.24 -12.57 -32.24
C LYS A 68 4.41 -13.24 -31.52
N HIS A 69 4.92 -12.63 -30.47
CA HIS A 69 6.11 -13.08 -29.74
C HIS A 69 5.89 -14.45 -29.08
N ASP A 70 6.87 -15.33 -29.25
CA ASP A 70 6.89 -16.64 -28.62
C ASP A 70 7.10 -16.47 -27.10
N LYS A 71 6.07 -16.86 -26.33
CA LYS A 71 6.02 -16.85 -24.85
C LYS A 71 7.02 -17.82 -24.16
N LYS A 72 8.11 -18.18 -24.84
CA LYS A 72 9.14 -19.14 -24.38
C LYS A 72 9.83 -18.66 -23.11
N LYS A 73 10.00 -17.34 -22.91
CA LYS A 73 10.43 -16.79 -21.62
C LYS A 73 9.22 -16.66 -20.67
N PRO A 74 9.29 -17.20 -19.44
CA PRO A 74 8.19 -17.14 -18.49
C PRO A 74 7.83 -15.71 -18.09
N ILE A 75 8.77 -14.77 -18.20
CA ILE A 75 8.52 -13.34 -17.95
C ILE A 75 7.62 -12.75 -19.04
N TYR A 76 7.78 -13.16 -20.30
CA TYR A 76 7.05 -12.63 -21.47
C TYR A 76 5.82 -13.45 -21.87
N ASN A 77 5.42 -14.42 -21.04
CA ASN A 77 4.18 -15.18 -21.27
C ASN A 77 2.89 -14.33 -21.13
N LYS A 78 3.02 -13.16 -20.51
CA LYS A 78 1.99 -12.14 -20.37
C LYS A 78 2.33 -10.95 -21.25
N ILE A 79 1.30 -10.38 -21.90
CA ILE A 79 1.42 -9.21 -22.77
C ILE A 79 2.04 -8.02 -22.03
N ARG A 80 1.64 -7.79 -20.77
CA ARG A 80 2.08 -6.61 -20.01
C ARG A 80 3.60 -6.55 -19.78
N PRO A 81 4.28 -7.59 -19.27
CA PRO A 81 5.74 -7.63 -19.20
C PRO A 81 6.45 -7.44 -20.54
N CYS A 82 5.94 -8.08 -21.62
CA CYS A 82 6.51 -7.93 -22.95
C CYS A 82 6.43 -6.49 -23.44
N MET A 83 5.25 -5.87 -23.36
CA MET A 83 5.03 -4.46 -23.74
C MET A 83 5.92 -3.51 -22.96
N LYS A 84 6.08 -3.76 -21.66
CA LYS A 84 6.91 -2.94 -20.78
C LYS A 84 8.39 -3.01 -21.18
N ALA A 85 8.92 -4.20 -21.44
CA ALA A 85 10.28 -4.38 -21.90
C ALA A 85 10.47 -3.84 -23.33
N CYS A 86 9.58 -4.18 -24.27
CA CYS A 86 9.65 -3.76 -25.66
C CYS A 86 9.63 -2.23 -25.80
N THR A 87 8.73 -1.53 -25.12
CA THR A 87 8.67 -0.05 -25.22
C THR A 87 9.89 0.62 -24.61
N ALA A 88 10.48 0.04 -23.56
CA ALA A 88 11.74 0.53 -22.99
C ALA A 88 12.93 0.24 -23.92
N CYS A 89 12.99 -0.94 -24.51
CA CYS A 89 14.02 -1.30 -25.49
C CYS A 89 13.90 -0.47 -26.77
N GLY A 90 12.68 -0.21 -27.23
CA GLY A 90 12.39 0.66 -28.35
C GLY A 90 12.90 2.08 -28.12
N LYS A 91 12.72 2.61 -26.91
CA LYS A 91 13.31 3.91 -26.53
C LYS A 91 14.83 3.89 -26.43
N LYS A 92 15.43 2.79 -25.95
CA LYS A 92 16.89 2.66 -25.82
C LYS A 92 17.58 2.53 -27.18
N CYS A 93 16.99 1.73 -28.07
CA CYS A 93 17.60 1.32 -29.35
C CYS A 93 17.05 2.11 -30.54
N GLU A 94 16.08 2.99 -30.30
CA GLU A 94 15.31 3.75 -31.29
C GLU A 94 14.63 2.88 -32.36
N CYS A 95 14.48 1.58 -32.12
CA CYS A 95 13.96 0.60 -33.08
C CYS A 95 13.27 -0.57 -32.37
N VAL A 96 12.41 -1.32 -33.06
CA VAL A 96 11.80 -2.58 -32.56
C VAL A 96 11.96 -3.66 -33.64
N PRO A 97 12.50 -4.85 -33.33
CA PRO A 97 12.78 -5.87 -34.32
C PRO A 97 11.51 -6.60 -34.75
N VAL A 98 10.80 -6.06 -35.74
CA VAL A 98 9.62 -6.71 -36.32
C VAL A 98 10.02 -7.46 -37.60
N GLY A 99 9.75 -8.76 -37.62
CA GLY A 99 10.03 -9.61 -38.80
C GLY A 99 11.53 -9.84 -39.03
N PRO A 100 12.06 -9.65 -40.25
CA PRO A 100 13.48 -9.87 -40.55
C PRO A 100 14.41 -8.75 -40.06
N ASN A 101 13.85 -7.63 -39.61
CA ASN A 101 14.63 -6.47 -39.21
C ASN A 101 15.25 -6.71 -37.84
N LYS A 102 16.59 -6.63 -37.77
CA LYS A 102 17.34 -6.71 -36.52
C LYS A 102 17.67 -5.32 -36.01
N CYS A 103 17.49 -5.15 -34.72
CA CYS A 103 17.86 -3.96 -33.99
C CYS A 103 19.28 -4.09 -33.42
N ASN A 104 20.12 -3.09 -33.67
CA ASN A 104 21.42 -3.01 -32.98
C ASN A 104 21.18 -2.70 -31.50
N ASN A 105 21.96 -3.31 -30.61
CA ASN A 105 21.86 -3.12 -29.16
C ASN A 105 20.50 -3.51 -28.54
N TRP A 106 19.77 -4.45 -29.16
CA TRP A 106 18.53 -5.02 -28.62
C TRP A 106 18.84 -6.14 -27.61
N ASP A 107 19.40 -5.74 -26.46
CA ASP A 107 19.94 -6.65 -25.45
C ASP A 107 19.13 -6.59 -24.14
N PHE A 108 19.21 -5.50 -23.39
CA PHE A 108 18.51 -5.32 -22.11
C PHE A 108 18.27 -3.86 -21.75
N VAL A 109 17.31 -3.65 -20.87
CA VAL A 109 16.95 -2.36 -20.27
C VAL A 109 16.84 -2.47 -18.76
N ILE A 110 17.10 -1.35 -18.06
CA ILE A 110 16.92 -1.26 -16.62
C ILE A 110 15.63 -0.50 -16.35
N ILE A 111 14.65 -1.15 -15.74
CA ILE A 111 13.36 -0.54 -15.38
C ILE A 111 13.21 -0.58 -13.86
N HIS A 112 13.26 0.59 -13.23
CA HIS A 112 13.26 0.75 -11.77
C HIS A 112 14.39 -0.02 -11.06
N GLY A 113 15.60 0.02 -11.60
CA GLY A 113 16.78 -0.66 -11.02
C GLY A 113 16.86 -2.16 -11.34
N THR A 114 15.81 -2.76 -11.91
CA THR A 114 15.80 -4.17 -12.32
C THR A 114 16.16 -4.31 -13.79
N ARG A 115 17.07 -5.24 -14.11
CA ARG A 115 17.41 -5.62 -15.49
C ARG A 115 16.31 -6.47 -16.12
N PHE A 116 15.85 -6.07 -17.30
CA PHE A 116 14.93 -6.81 -18.16
C PHE A 116 15.58 -7.01 -19.53
N ASP A 117 15.64 -8.25 -20.02
CA ASP A 117 16.14 -8.51 -21.37
C ASP A 117 15.14 -8.01 -22.42
N CYS A 118 15.59 -7.48 -23.54
CA CYS A 118 14.67 -7.16 -24.62
C CYS A 118 14.03 -8.46 -25.15
N PRO A 119 12.71 -8.45 -25.46
CA PRO A 119 12.06 -9.66 -25.97
C PRO A 119 12.60 -9.95 -27.38
N VAL A 120 13.00 -11.19 -27.65
CA VAL A 120 13.63 -11.62 -28.92
C VAL A 120 12.78 -12.66 -29.61
#